data_AF-A0A1V2GEF5-F1
#
_entry.id   AF-A0A1V2GEF5-F1
#
_cell.length_a   1.000
_cell.length_b   1.000
_cell.length_c   1.000
_cell.angle_alpha   90.00
_cell.angle_beta   90.00
_cell.angle_gamma   90.00
#
_symmetry.space_group_name_H-M   'P 1'
#
loop_
_entity.id
_entity.type
_entity.pdbx_description
1 polymer ?
#
loop_
_entity_poly.entity_id
_entity_poly.type
_entity_poly.pdbx_seq_one_letter_code
_entity_poly.pdbx_strand_id
1 'polypeptide(L)' 'MSAQINNIRPEFDREIVDIVDYVMNYEISSRVAYDTAHYCLLDTLGCGLEALEYPACKKLLGPIVPGTVVPNGVRVPG' A
#
# COMPACT_ATOMS: atom_id res chain seq x y z
N MET A 1 -2.12 15.61 -45.03
CA MET A 1 -0.73 15.28 -44.65
C MET A 1 -0.82 14.22 -43.55
N SER A 2 -0.30 13.01 -43.81
CA SER A 2 -0.27 11.95 -42.81
C SER A 2 0.76 12.31 -41.73
N ALA A 3 0.36 12.29 -40.45
CA ALA A 3 1.31 12.45 -39.35
C ALA A 3 2.23 11.23 -39.33
N GLN A 4 3.55 11.45 -39.36
CA GLN A 4 4.51 10.38 -39.14
C GLN A 4 4.36 9.90 -37.69
N ILE A 5 3.88 8.67 -37.51
CA ILE A 5 3.82 8.02 -36.20
C ILE A 5 5.24 7.54 -35.87
N ASN A 6 5.93 8.28 -34.99
CA ASN A 6 7.20 7.85 -34.45
C ASN A 6 6.95 6.79 -33.36
N ASN A 7 7.53 5.60 -33.53
CA ASN A 7 7.46 4.50 -32.55
C ASN A 7 8.43 4.68 -31.36
N ILE A 8 8.71 5.93 -30.99
CA ILE A 8 9.58 6.26 -29.87
C ILE A 8 8.70 6.25 -28.63
N ARG A 9 9.08 5.42 -27.64
CA ARG A 9 8.38 5.39 -26.36
C ARG A 9 8.51 6.78 -25.70
N PRO A 10 7.41 7.45 -25.36
CA PRO A 10 7.47 8.72 -24.66
C PRO A 10 8.05 8.53 -23.26
N GLU A 11 8.62 9.60 -22.72
CA GLU A 11 9.00 9.64 -21.31
C GLU A 11 7.75 9.53 -20.42
N PHE A 12 7.96 9.19 -19.15
CA PHE A 12 6.85 9.15 -18.19
C PHE A 12 6.33 10.56 -17.92
N ASP A 13 5.02 10.64 -17.67
CA ASP A 13 4.38 11.88 -17.25
C ASP A 13 5.06 12.41 -15.98
N ARG A 14 5.15 13.73 -15.88
CA ARG A 14 5.88 14.39 -14.81
C ARG A 14 5.35 14.00 -13.43
N GLU A 15 4.05 13.84 -13.28
CA GLU A 15 3.40 13.45 -12.03
C GLU A 15 3.89 12.06 -11.56
N ILE A 16 4.15 11.15 -12.50
CA ILE A 16 4.71 9.83 -12.19
C ILE A 16 6.16 9.99 -11.72
N VAL A 17 6.95 10.80 -12.42
CA VAL A 17 8.35 11.07 -12.07
C VAL A 17 8.45 11.72 -10.69
N ASP A 18 7.64 12.74 -10.41
CA ASP A 18 7.64 13.47 -9.14
C ASP A 18 7.28 12.54 -7.95
N ILE A 19 6.33 11.61 -8.13
CA ILE A 19 6.00 10.60 -7.10
C ILE A 19 7.19 9.66 -6.88
N VAL A 20 7.80 9.16 -7.96
CA VAL A 20 8.95 8.25 -7.87
C VAL A 20 10.11 8.93 -7.16
N ASP A 21 10.44 10.16 -7.56
CA ASP A 21 11.55 10.90 -6.99
C ASP A 21 11.34 11.19 -5.50
N TYR A 22 10.11 11.53 -5.09
CA TYR A 22 9.75 11.67 -3.69
C TYR A 22 9.92 10.35 -2.92
N VAL A 23 9.32 9.25 -3.39
CA VAL A 23 9.36 7.96 -2.68
C VAL A 23 10.77 7.40 -2.57
N MET A 24 11.60 7.59 -3.60
CA MET A 24 12.95 7.01 -3.67
C MET A 24 13.99 7.85 -2.93
N ASN A 25 13.87 9.18 -2.95
CA ASN A 25 14.98 10.06 -2.57
C ASN A 25 14.66 11.03 -1.43
N TYR A 26 13.39 11.25 -1.10
CA TYR A 26 13.05 12.20 -0.05
C TYR A 26 13.26 11.60 1.35
N GLU A 27 14.06 12.28 2.17
CA GLU A 27 14.25 11.90 3.57
C GLU A 27 13.31 12.68 4.48
N ILE A 28 12.44 11.96 5.20
CA ILE A 28 11.57 12.56 6.20
C ILE A 28 12.40 12.84 7.45
N SER A 29 12.53 14.11 7.85
CA SER A 29 13.28 14.54 9.06
C SER A 29 12.38 15.11 10.17
N SER A 30 11.06 14.99 10.02
CA SER A 30 10.09 15.52 10.99
C SER A 30 9.82 14.52 12.12
N ARG A 31 10.27 14.85 13.33
CA ARG A 31 9.95 14.07 14.53
C ARG A 31 8.44 13.93 14.75
N VAL A 32 7.69 15.02 14.59
CA VAL A 32 6.23 15.01 14.76
C VAL A 32 5.55 14.06 13.77
N ALA A 33 6.08 13.94 12.55
CA ALA A 33 5.56 13.00 11.56
C ALA A 33 5.75 11.55 12.02
N TYR A 34 6.95 11.19 12.51
CA TYR A 34 7.22 9.85 13.02
C TYR A 34 6.45 9.50 14.29
N ASP A 35 6.40 10.43 15.26
CA ASP A 35 5.65 10.23 16.51
C ASP A 35 4.16 10.02 16.20
N THR A 36 3.60 10.80 15.28
CA THR A 36 2.19 10.66 14.86
C THR A 36 1.97 9.37 14.05
N ALA A 37 2.88 9.01 13.15
CA ALA A 37 2.79 7.77 12.38
C ALA A 37 2.81 6.53 13.28
N HIS A 38 3.60 6.56 14.36
CA HIS A 38 3.60 5.49 15.36
C HIS A 38 2.24 5.36 16.04
N TYR A 39 1.61 6.46 16.46
CA TYR A 39 0.25 6.40 17.02
C TYR A 39 -0.79 5.96 15.99
N CYS A 40 -0.69 6.42 14.75
CA CYS A 40 -1.55 6.00 13.65
C CYS A 40 -1.47 4.48 13.39
N LEU A 41 -0.27 3.90 13.51
CA LEU A 41 -0.09 2.45 13.41
C LEU A 41 -0.86 1.70 14.51
N LEU A 42 -0.75 2.16 15.77
CA LEU A 42 -1.44 1.53 16.90
C LEU A 42 -2.96 1.63 16.75
N ASP A 43 -3.46 2.79 16.34
CA ASP A 43 -4.88 3.03 16.06
C ASP A 43 -5.41 2.12 14.95
N THR A 44 -4.67 2.04 13.84
CA THR A 44 -5.04 1.21 12.69
C THR A 44 -5.07 -0.28 13.05
N LEU A 45 -4.09 -0.75 13.82
CA LEU A 45 -4.07 -2.13 14.31
C LEU A 45 -5.23 -2.41 15.27
N GLY A 46 -5.53 -1.46 16.17
CA GLY A 46 -6.69 -1.55 17.06
C GLY A 46 -8.01 -1.72 16.30
N CYS A 47 -8.25 -0.85 15.31
CA CYS A 47 -9.43 -0.93 14.45
C CYS A 47 -9.51 -2.26 13.69
N GLY A 48 -8.37 -2.73 13.14
CA GLY A 48 -8.30 -3.99 12.41
C GLY A 48 -8.64 -5.19 13.28
N LEU A 49 -8.13 -5.24 14.52
CA LEU A 49 -8.40 -6.33 15.47
C LEU A 49 -9.85 -6.31 15.95
N GLU A 50 -10.41 -5.15 16.27
CA GLU A 50 -11.82 -5.02 16.68
C GLU A 50 -12.79 -5.48 15.58
N ALA A 51 -12.47 -5.18 14.31
CA ALA A 51 -13.29 -5.60 13.17
C ALA A 51 -13.42 -7.14 13.04
N LEU A 52 -12.51 -7.92 13.62
CA LEU A 52 -12.57 -9.39 13.61
C LEU A 52 -13.69 -9.95 14.50
N GLU A 53 -14.31 -9.13 15.35
CA GLU A 53 -15.50 -9.55 16.09
C GLU A 53 -16.74 -9.64 15.18
N TYR A 54 -16.73 -8.99 14.02
CA TYR A 54 -17.88 -8.87 13.12
C TYR A 54 -17.86 -9.97 12.04
N PRO A 55 -18.84 -10.91 12.02
CA PRO A 55 -18.91 -11.97 11.00
C PRO A 55 -19.00 -11.41 9.57
N ALA A 56 -19.59 -10.23 9.41
CA ALA A 56 -19.70 -9.57 8.13
C ALA A 56 -18.34 -9.17 7.53
N CYS A 57 -17.37 -8.82 8.39
CA CYS A 57 -15.98 -8.57 8.00
C CYS A 57 -15.24 -9.89 7.77
N LYS A 58 -15.25 -10.79 8.76
CA LYS A 58 -14.49 -12.06 8.70
C LYS A 58 -14.81 -12.94 7.49
N LYS A 59 -16.04 -12.93 7.00
CA LYS A 59 -16.42 -13.73 5.82
C LYS A 59 -15.69 -13.33 4.52
N LEU A 60 -15.03 -12.17 4.49
CA LEU A 60 -14.26 -11.66 3.35
C LEU A 60 -12.75 -11.93 3.49
N LEU A 61 -12.31 -12.47 4.63
CA LEU A 61 -10.91 -12.71 4.93
C LEU A 61 -10.50 -14.15 4.61
N GLY A 62 -9.20 -14.43 4.70
CA GLY A 62 -8.63 -15.73 4.43
C GLY A 62 -8.32 -15.97 2.93
N PRO A 63 -7.76 -17.13 2.59
CA PRO A 63 -7.41 -17.43 1.20
C PRO A 63 -8.67 -17.66 0.35
N ILE A 64 -8.61 -17.27 -0.92
CA ILE A 64 -9.67 -17.53 -1.91
C ILE A 64 -9.94 -19.04 -2.03
N VAL A 65 -8.87 -19.85 -2.00
CA VAL A 65 -8.96 -21.31 -2.00
C VAL A 65 -8.72 -21.84 -0.58
N PRO A 66 -9.72 -22.51 0.05
CA PRO A 66 -9.57 -23.06 1.39
C PRO A 66 -8.38 -24.01 1.50
N GLY A 67 -7.64 -23.93 2.61
CA GLY A 67 -6.45 -24.75 2.85
C GLY A 67 -5.17 -24.29 2.15
N THR A 68 -5.19 -23.17 1.42
CA THR A 68 -3.97 -22.60 0.83
C THR A 68 -2.99 -22.19 1.93
N VAL A 69 -1.75 -22.69 1.82
CA VAL A 69 -0.63 -22.24 2.64
C VAL A 69 0.20 -21.28 1.81
N VAL A 70 0.51 -20.11 2.37
CA VAL A 70 1.39 -19.11 1.76
C VAL A 70 2.66 -19.00 2.61
N PRO A 71 3.73 -19.76 2.30
CA PRO A 71 4.90 -19.89 3.18
C PRO A 71 5.60 -18.56 3.52
N ASN A 72 5.53 -17.59 2.60
CA ASN A 72 6.12 -16.26 2.72
C ASN A 72 5.05 -15.16 2.77
N GLY A 73 3.85 -15.49 3.22
CA GLY A 73 2.75 -14.54 3.32
C GLY A 73 2.96 -13.51 4.43
N VAL A 74 2.31 -12.36 4.30
CA VAL A 74 2.23 -11.38 5.39
C VAL A 74 1.46 -11.99 6.54
N ARG A 75 2.05 -11.94 7.75
CA ARG A 75 1.36 -12.32 8.98
C ARG A 75 0.43 -11.18 9.38
N VAL A 76 -0.87 -11.41 9.26
CA VAL A 76 -1.88 -10.45 9.71
C VAL A 76 -2.18 -10.77 11.17
N PRO A 77 -2.01 -9.81 12.10
CA PRO A 77 -2.36 -10.03 13.50
C PRO A 77 -3.88 -10.09 13.68
N GLY A 78 -4.34 -11.05 14.49
CA GLY A 78 -5.75 -11.30 14.80
C GLY A 78 -6.25 -12.69 14.44
#